data_AF-A0A925W5H4-F1
#
_entry.id   AF-A0A925W5H4-F1
#
_cell.length_a   1.000
_cell.length_b   1.000
_cell.length_c   1.000
_cell.angle_alpha   90.00
_cell.angle_beta   90.00
_cell.angle_gamma   90.00
#
_symmetry.space_group_name_H-M   'P 1'
#
loop_
_entity.id
_entity.type
_entity.pdbx_description
1 polymer ?
#
loop_
_entity_poly.entity_id
_entity_poly.type
_entity_poly.pdbx_seq_one_letter_code
_entity_poly.pdbx_strand_id
1 'polypeptide(L)'
;MSSSSAALADYRAALTSPGALVPALASALARLPIAMTTLAVLLYTQRTTGSYAIAALVSAGALAGESLGAVGQGRLMDRVGPTRPLLLAAVLYAVA
;
A
#
# COMPACT_ATOMS: atom_id res chain seq x y z
N MET A 1 5.89 -10.75 30.82
CA MET A 1 6.87 -10.22 29.84
C MET A 1 7.52 -11.35 29.04
N SER A 2 6.74 -12.12 28.24
CA SER A 2 7.31 -13.24 27.45
C SER A 2 6.78 -13.37 26.01
N SER A 3 6.16 -12.34 25.42
CA SER A 3 5.55 -12.44 24.08
C SER A 3 6.49 -12.23 22.89
N SER A 4 7.73 -11.76 23.07
CA SER A 4 8.61 -11.44 21.93
C SER A 4 9.19 -12.67 21.22
N SER A 5 9.48 -13.76 21.94
CA SER A 5 10.08 -14.97 21.34
C SER A 5 9.06 -15.82 20.57
N ALA A 6 7.81 -15.86 21.03
CA ALA A 6 6.71 -16.46 20.26
C ALA A 6 6.50 -15.69 18.96
N ALA A 7 6.44 -14.35 19.02
CA ALA A 7 6.28 -13.50 17.84
C ALA A 7 7.39 -13.69 16.80
N LEU A 8 8.67 -13.77 17.21
CA LEU A 8 9.79 -13.98 16.28
C LEU A 8 9.81 -15.39 15.68
N ALA A 9 9.49 -16.42 16.48
CA ALA A 9 9.39 -17.80 16.00
C ALA A 9 8.22 -17.97 15.01
N ASP A 10 7.08 -17.34 15.29
CA ASP A 10 5.89 -17.34 14.43
C ASP A 10 6.14 -16.55 13.14
N TYR A 11 6.82 -15.40 13.21
CA TYR A 11 7.22 -14.63 12.02
C TYR A 11 8.18 -15.41 11.14
N ARG A 12 9.14 -16.10 11.76
CA ARG A 12 10.09 -16.96 11.05
C ARG A 12 9.37 -18.14 10.42
N ALA A 13 8.47 -18.81 11.15
CA ALA A 13 7.67 -19.93 10.63
C ALA A 13 6.79 -19.49 9.45
N ALA A 14 6.14 -18.33 9.54
CA ALA A 14 5.35 -17.75 8.47
C ALA A 14 6.18 -17.41 7.23
N LEU A 15 7.38 -16.83 7.41
CA LEU A 15 8.29 -16.48 6.31
C LEU A 15 9.00 -17.70 5.70
N THR A 16 9.23 -18.77 6.46
CA THR A 16 9.80 -20.02 5.97
C THR A 16 8.76 -20.99 5.40
N SER A 17 7.46 -20.64 5.49
CA SER A 17 6.40 -21.45 4.89
C SER A 17 6.59 -21.53 3.37
N PRO A 18 6.53 -22.73 2.76
CA PRO A 18 6.69 -22.89 1.32
C PRO A 18 5.68 -22.01 0.57
N GLY A 19 6.18 -21.01 -0.17
CA GLY A 19 5.37 -20.07 -0.94
C GLY A 19 5.17 -18.68 -0.32
N ALA A 20 5.66 -18.40 0.89
CA ALA A 20 5.53 -17.09 1.53
C ALA A 20 6.52 -16.02 1.00
N LEU A 21 7.68 -16.44 0.48
CA LEU A 21 8.70 -15.52 -0.03
C LEU A 21 8.24 -14.72 -1.26
N VAL A 22 7.48 -15.33 -2.16
CA VAL A 22 6.98 -14.67 -3.38
C VAL A 22 6.06 -13.48 -3.06
N PRO A 23 4.99 -13.62 -2.27
CA PRO A 23 4.15 -12.49 -1.89
C PRO A 23 4.89 -11.49 -1.00
N ALA A 24 5.85 -11.93 -0.17
CA ALA A 24 6.66 -11.01 0.63
C ALA A 24 7.56 -10.11 -0.24
N LEU A 25 8.26 -10.68 -1.23
CA LEU A 25 9.08 -9.91 -2.17
C LEU A 25 8.22 -9.03 -3.07
N ALA A 26 7.09 -9.53 -3.56
CA ALA A 26 6.14 -8.74 -4.33
C ALA A 26 5.63 -7.53 -3.53
N SER A 27 5.31 -7.72 -2.25
CA SER A 27 4.90 -6.64 -1.35
C SER A 27 6.02 -5.62 -1.10
N ALA A 28 7.27 -6.10 -0.93
CA ALA A 28 8.43 -5.23 -0.78
C ALA A 28 8.66 -4.35 -2.03
N LEU A 29 8.56 -4.94 -3.22
CA LEU A 29 8.66 -4.20 -4.47
C LEU A 29 7.49 -3.23 -4.66
N ALA A 30 6.27 -3.65 -4.35
CA ALA A 30 5.08 -2.82 -4.45
C ALA A 30 5.11 -1.59 -3.52
N ARG A 31 5.83 -1.65 -2.40
CA ARG A 31 5.99 -0.51 -1.48
C ARG A 31 6.83 0.63 -2.05
N LEU A 32 7.75 0.35 -2.97
CA LEU A 32 8.62 1.38 -3.54
C LEU A 32 7.79 2.41 -4.35
N PRO A 33 6.98 2.00 -5.36
CA PRO A 33 6.11 2.94 -6.08
C PRO A 33 5.16 3.71 -5.17
N ILE A 34 4.54 3.05 -4.19
CA ILE A 34 3.57 3.67 -3.28
C ILE A 34 4.20 4.86 -2.55
N ALA A 35 5.41 4.69 -1.99
CA ALA A 35 6.11 5.78 -1.34
C ALA A 35 6.56 6.87 -2.33
N MET A 36 6.97 6.48 -3.54
CA MET A 36 7.40 7.42 -4.58
C MET A 36 6.27 8.32 -5.06
N THR A 37 5.03 7.83 -5.18
CA THR A 37 3.88 8.64 -5.62
C THR A 37 3.65 9.83 -4.70
N THR A 38 3.69 9.62 -3.38
CA THR A 38 3.53 10.70 -2.40
C THR A 38 4.62 11.77 -2.53
N LEU A 39 5.88 11.35 -2.68
CA LEU A 39 6.99 12.27 -2.90
C LEU A 39 6.89 12.99 -4.25
N ALA A 40 6.46 12.29 -5.30
CA ALA A 40 6.28 12.86 -6.62
C ALA A 40 5.21 13.95 -6.61
N VAL A 41 4.06 13.71 -5.97
CA VAL A 41 2.98 14.71 -5.81
C VAL A 41 3.50 15.93 -5.03
N LEU A 42 4.20 15.72 -3.93
CA LEU A 42 4.77 16.79 -3.12
C LEU A 42 5.75 17.65 -3.94
N LEU A 43 6.76 17.02 -4.55
CA LEU A 43 7.80 17.73 -5.30
C LEU A 43 7.27 18.35 -6.60
N TYR A 44 6.28 17.74 -7.24
CA TYR A 44 5.62 18.30 -8.41
C TYR A 44 4.81 19.54 -8.05
N THR A 45 4.00 19.46 -7.00
CA THR A 45 3.21 20.59 -6.52
C THR A 45 4.11 21.71 -6.04
N GLN A 46 5.21 21.40 -5.34
CA GLN A 46 6.18 22.39 -4.92
C GLN A 46 6.88 23.06 -6.11
N ARG A 47 7.27 22.32 -7.15
CA ARG A 47 7.87 22.90 -8.36
C ARG A 47 6.92 23.79 -9.14
N THR A 48 5.64 23.45 -9.18
CA THR A 48 4.62 24.21 -9.93
C THR A 48 4.11 25.43 -9.17
N THR A 49 4.03 25.37 -7.84
CA THR A 49 3.46 26.45 -7.00
C THR A 49 4.51 27.28 -6.27
N GLY A 50 5.74 26.78 -6.13
CA GLY A 50 6.79 27.37 -5.30
C GLY A 50 6.57 27.23 -3.78
N SER A 51 5.43 26.67 -3.34
CA SER A 51 5.03 26.64 -1.92
C SER A 51 4.99 25.23 -1.35
N TYR A 52 5.80 24.98 -0.32
CA TYR A 52 5.73 23.73 0.45
C TYR A 52 4.44 23.58 1.24
N ALA A 53 3.79 24.68 1.64
CA ALA A 53 2.53 24.62 2.38
C ALA A 53 1.41 24.06 1.49
N ILE A 54 1.31 24.52 0.24
CA ILE A 54 0.33 24.03 -0.73
C ILE A 54 0.65 22.58 -1.10
N ALA A 55 1.92 22.27 -1.36
CA ALA A 55 2.35 20.92 -1.67
C ALA A 55 2.03 19.92 -0.54
N ALA A 56 2.26 20.31 0.71
CA ALA A 56 1.93 19.49 1.88
C ALA A 56 0.42 19.29 2.02
N LEU A 57 -0.39 20.33 1.81
CA LEU A 57 -1.85 20.23 1.88
C LEU A 57 -2.41 19.27 0.81
N VAL A 58 -1.92 19.37 -0.42
CA VAL A 58 -2.31 18.47 -1.53
C VAL A 58 -1.89 17.03 -1.22
N SER A 59 -0.65 16.84 -0.75
CA SER A 59 -0.14 15.51 -0.40
C SER A 59 -0.91 14.87 0.76
N ALA A 60 -1.26 15.67 1.78
CA ALA A 60 -2.08 15.23 2.91
C ALA A 60 -3.50 14.86 2.46
N GLY A 61 -4.11 15.65 1.57
CA GLY A 61 -5.41 15.34 0.98
C GLY A 61 -5.39 14.03 0.18
N ALA A 62 -4.36 13.82 -0.61
CA ALA A 62 -4.17 12.57 -1.36
C ALA A 62 -4.06 11.36 -0.42
N LEU A 63 -3.21 11.44 0.61
CA LEU A 63 -3.06 10.38 1.62
C LEU A 63 -4.36 10.08 2.39
N ALA A 64 -5.14 11.12 2.72
CA ALA A 64 -6.43 10.96 3.36
C ALA A 64 -7.42 10.21 2.45
N GLY A 65 -7.49 10.59 1.17
CA GLY A 65 -8.29 9.90 0.17
C GLY A 65 -7.87 8.44 -0.01
N GLU A 66 -6.57 8.18 -0.09
CA GLU A 66 -6.00 6.84 -0.24
C GLU A 66 -6.32 5.97 0.99
N SER A 67 -6.24 6.53 2.19
CA SER A 67 -6.58 5.86 3.45
C SER A 67 -8.07 5.47 3.51
N LEU A 68 -8.97 6.39 3.13
CA LEU A 68 -10.40 6.12 3.08
C LEU A 68 -10.73 5.07 2.01
N GLY A 69 -10.09 5.17 0.84
CA GLY A 69 -10.20 4.21 -0.25
C GLY A 69 -9.75 2.81 0.18
N ALA A 70 -8.63 2.70 0.89
CA ALA A 70 -8.10 1.44 1.41
C ALA A 70 -9.07 0.77 2.40
N VAL A 71 -9.71 1.55 3.28
CA VAL A 71 -10.75 1.03 4.19
C VAL A 71 -11.95 0.51 3.40
N GLY A 72 -12.42 1.26 2.41
CA GLY A 72 -13.51 0.84 1.53
C GLY A 72 -13.18 -0.44 0.76
N GLN A 73 -11.96 -0.51 0.20
CA GLN A 73 -11.45 -1.68 -0.51
C GLN A 73 -11.35 -2.90 0.40
N GLY A 74 -10.83 -2.75 1.62
CA GLY A 74 -10.75 -3.83 2.61
C GLY A 74 -12.14 -4.37 2.94
N ARG A 75 -13.09 -3.49 3.23
CA ARG A 75 -14.49 -3.88 3.50
C ARG A 75 -15.16 -4.58 2.32
N LEU A 76 -14.82 -4.17 1.09
CA LEU A 76 -15.30 -4.85 -0.11
C LEU A 76 -14.69 -6.25 -0.22
N MET A 77 -13.38 -6.39 -0.06
CA MET A 77 -12.67 -7.68 -0.09
C MET A 77 -13.20 -8.64 0.98
N ASP A 78 -13.52 -8.13 2.17
CA ASP A 78 -14.11 -8.92 3.26
C ASP A 78 -15.52 -9.44 2.91
N ARG A 79 -16.29 -8.71 2.11
CA ARG A 79 -17.68 -9.05 1.77
C ARG A 79 -17.82 -9.95 0.54
N VAL A 80 -17.07 -9.67 -0.53
CA VAL A 80 -17.18 -10.42 -1.81
C VAL A 80 -16.05 -11.42 -2.05
N GLY A 81 -15.11 -11.53 -1.11
CA GLY A 81 -13.89 -12.32 -1.24
C GLY A 81 -12.81 -11.58 -2.04
N PRO A 82 -11.51 -11.88 -1.80
CA PRO A 82 -10.39 -11.11 -2.36
C PRO A 82 -10.19 -11.30 -3.87
N THR A 83 -10.62 -12.44 -4.43
CA THR A 83 -10.32 -12.81 -5.83
C THR A 83 -10.98 -11.89 -6.86
N ARG A 84 -12.25 -11.53 -6.66
CA ARG A 84 -12.99 -10.67 -7.62
C ARG A 84 -12.42 -9.25 -7.67
N PRO A 85 -12.22 -8.54 -6.54
CA PRO A 85 -11.59 -7.22 -6.53
C PRO A 85 -10.18 -7.24 -7.12
N LEU A 86 -9.37 -8.27 -6.82
CA LEU A 86 -8.01 -8.37 -7.33
C LEU A 86 -7.96 -8.53 -8.85
N LEU A 87 -8.83 -9.37 -9.43
CA LEU A 87 -8.92 -9.52 -10.89
C LEU A 87 -9.39 -8.22 -11.56
N LEU A 88 -10.38 -7.54 -10.97
CA LEU A 88 -10.87 -6.26 -11.47
C LEU A 88 -9.76 -5.20 -11.45
N ALA A 89 -9.03 -5.09 -10.35
CA ALA A 89 -7.89 -4.19 -10.23
C ALA A 89 -6.78 -4.53 -11.24
N ALA A 90 -6.47 -5.81 -11.44
CA ALA A 90 -5.47 -6.24 -12.41
C ALA A 90 -5.88 -5.90 -13.85
N VAL A 91 -7.14 -6.10 -14.23
CA VAL A 91 -7.66 -5.73 -15.55
C VAL A 91 -7.64 -4.22 -15.75
N LEU A 92 -8.08 -3.45 -14.74
CA LEU A 92 -8.03 -1.98 -14.81
C LEU A 92 -6.60 -1.47 -14.98
N TYR A 93 -5.65 -2.01 -14.22
CA TYR A 93 -4.23 -1.65 -14.34
C TYR A 93 -3.61 -2.06 -15.68
N ALA A 94 -4.07 -3.15 -16.29
CA ALA A 94 -3.56 -3.58 -17.59
C ALA A 94 -4.08 -2.72 -18.76
N VAL A 95 -5.22 -2.05 -18.57
CA VAL A 95 -5.86 -1.22 -19.60
C VAL A 95 -5.54 0.27 -19.47
N ALA A 96 -5.19 0.73 -18.26
CA ALA A 96 -4.77 2.10 -17.97
C ALA A 96 -3.34 2.38 -18.46
#